data_AF-A0A9W9SNJ2-F1
#
_entry.id   AF-A0A9W9SNJ2-F1
#
_cell.length_a   1.000
_cell.length_b   1.000
_cell.length_c   1.000
_cell.angle_alpha   90.00
_cell.angle_beta   90.00
_cell.angle_gamma   90.00
#
_symmetry.space_group_name_H-M   'P 1'
#
loop_
_entity.id
_entity.type
_entity.pdbx_description
1 polymer ?
#
loop_
_entity_poly.entity_id
_entity_poly.type
_entity_poly.pdbx_seq_one_letter_code
_entity_poly.pdbx_strand_id
1 'polypeptide(L)'
;MAIGEKVDMYWAFNSYVEWPEAIDDLLDAGFEPNEYSFRQAIVQGQIQTLKRILAKRKNYRICHCFLEAASAKDPACSFENLEVFEFLADLVSKRRKELQNIAEATLPKEMLSHLLIRADTLIGYRAGETVQLLSSHGVDVEFEDEYGYLIYNQVHGRTAFAEVLWSFGFKDVDETDSEGYTCLMLTPAVSTATRLEFAHWLKGKGADLDRKRIDQPAMFYVAYGVGQLIMHDAVCYHRAHSPSHVAFPDSNFGDSESWGMVNDILHRSYRDSCACKCSDAGCCSTTRFVHGLALNKLPPKRRMEVISKLGDISTQRSVTANPSALIRALTFDTLSLPHTCNHSTDIDDEILARETQNETKGSVQLLDDLLDEFHQMYERSDSTLFEFLQGHWATRMCEVCGEEVVIDEDNEEEFVDALEEVTP
;
A
#
# COMPACT_ATOMS: atom_id res chain seq x y z
N MET A 1 -0.26 36.28 43.79
CA MET A 1 -1.26 35.52 43.02
C MET A 1 -0.73 35.37 41.61
N ALA A 2 -0.04 34.28 41.32
CA ALA A 2 0.49 33.95 40.00
C ALA A 2 -0.03 32.56 39.67
N ILE A 3 -1.30 32.49 39.31
CA ILE A 3 -1.86 31.35 38.58
C ILE A 3 -2.20 31.96 37.22
N GLY A 4 -1.17 32.12 36.40
CA GLY A 4 -1.34 32.42 35.00
C GLY A 4 -1.61 31.09 34.30
N GLU A 5 -2.88 30.70 34.23
CA GLU A 5 -3.28 29.69 33.26
C GLU A 5 -2.85 30.23 31.89
N LYS A 6 -1.87 29.58 31.25
CA LYS A 6 -1.59 29.78 29.83
C LYS A 6 -2.91 29.48 29.12
N VAL A 7 -3.66 30.51 28.77
CA VAL A 7 -4.86 30.36 27.95
C VAL A 7 -4.38 29.74 26.65
N ASP A 8 -4.78 28.51 26.42
CA ASP A 8 -4.46 27.79 25.18
C ASP A 8 -5.23 28.45 24.04
N MET A 9 -4.57 29.41 23.38
CA MET A 9 -5.10 30.13 22.23
C MET A 9 -4.80 29.40 20.91
N TYR A 10 -4.84 28.06 20.89
CA TYR A 10 -4.70 27.31 19.64
C TYR A 10 -5.67 27.78 18.56
N TRP A 11 -6.89 28.18 18.95
CA TRP A 11 -7.90 28.73 18.04
C TRP A 11 -7.43 30.01 17.34
N ALA A 12 -6.62 30.84 18.00
CA ALA A 12 -6.10 32.07 17.43
C ALA A 12 -5.12 31.75 16.30
N PHE A 13 -4.14 30.87 16.53
CA PHE A 13 -3.21 30.45 15.46
C PHE A 13 -3.95 29.87 14.25
N ASN A 14 -4.98 29.05 14.48
CA ASN A 14 -5.78 28.49 13.38
C ASN A 14 -6.55 29.55 12.59
N SER A 15 -7.04 30.59 13.27
CA SER A 15 -7.78 31.69 12.63
C SER A 15 -6.87 32.65 11.85
N TYR A 16 -5.57 32.69 12.18
CA TYR A 16 -4.60 33.60 11.58
C TYR A 16 -3.55 32.90 10.70
N VAL A 17 -3.71 31.61 10.44
CA VAL A 17 -2.70 30.83 9.71
C VAL A 17 -2.47 31.33 8.28
N GLU A 18 -3.49 31.96 7.68
CA GLU A 18 -3.43 32.62 6.37
C GLU A 18 -2.81 34.03 6.42
N TRP A 19 -2.54 34.58 7.61
CA TRP A 19 -2.00 35.93 7.83
C TRP A 19 -0.62 35.85 8.52
N PRO A 20 0.47 35.69 7.75
CA PRO A 20 1.82 35.49 8.30
C PRO A 20 2.28 36.60 9.25
N GLU A 21 1.85 37.85 9.05
CA GLU A 21 2.17 38.98 9.92
C GLU A 21 1.51 38.85 11.30
N ALA A 22 0.26 38.40 11.36
CA ALA A 22 -0.44 38.17 12.63
C ALA A 22 0.23 37.03 13.42
N ILE A 23 0.82 36.06 12.74
CA ILE A 23 1.60 34.99 13.36
C ILE A 23 2.85 35.54 14.03
N ASP A 24 3.54 36.52 13.43
CA ASP A 24 4.68 37.18 14.08
C ASP A 24 4.25 37.90 15.36
N ASP A 25 3.13 38.64 15.32
CA ASP A 25 2.60 39.33 16.50
C ASP A 25 2.27 38.35 17.63
N LEU A 26 1.68 37.19 17.31
CA LEU A 26 1.41 36.13 18.28
C LEU A 26 2.71 35.53 18.85
N LEU A 27 3.70 35.26 18.01
CA LEU A 27 5.00 34.72 18.43
C LEU A 27 5.75 35.73 19.31
N ASP A 28 5.72 37.02 18.96
CA ASP A 28 6.36 38.11 19.71
C ASP A 28 5.63 38.40 21.03
N ALA A 29 4.33 38.14 21.10
CA ALA A 29 3.56 38.15 22.35
C ALA A 29 3.81 36.92 23.24
N GLY A 30 4.66 35.98 22.82
CA GLY A 30 5.05 34.80 23.59
C GLY A 30 4.10 33.61 23.47
N PHE A 31 3.18 33.62 22.50
CA PHE A 31 2.33 32.46 22.23
C PHE A 31 3.13 31.35 21.52
N GLU A 32 2.77 30.10 21.79
CA GLU A 32 3.49 28.94 21.26
C GLU A 32 2.60 28.19 20.26
N PRO A 33 2.99 28.06 18.98
CA PRO A 33 2.24 27.25 18.05
C PRO A 33 2.38 25.78 18.47
N ASN A 34 1.24 25.09 18.59
CA ASN A 34 1.22 23.66 18.82
C ASN A 34 1.28 22.89 17.48
N GLU A 35 1.41 21.57 17.57
CA GLU A 35 1.46 20.67 16.41
C GLU A 35 0.24 20.84 15.49
N TYR A 36 -0.94 21.03 16.09
CA TYR A 36 -2.19 21.24 15.33
C TYR A 36 -2.13 22.49 14.46
N SER A 37 -1.68 23.62 15.01
CA SER A 37 -1.58 24.89 14.28
C SER A 37 -0.59 24.80 13.12
N PHE A 38 0.51 24.08 13.32
CA PHE A 38 1.50 23.82 12.27
C PHE A 38 0.96 22.89 11.19
N ARG A 39 0.26 21.83 11.58
CA ARG A 39 -0.43 20.93 10.65
C ARG A 39 -1.49 21.68 9.83
N GLN A 40 -2.25 22.59 10.42
CA GLN A 40 -3.20 23.44 9.69
C GLN A 40 -2.49 24.33 8.67
N ALA A 41 -1.36 24.93 9.02
CA ALA A 41 -0.56 25.71 8.08
C ALA A 41 -0.07 24.87 6.90
N ILE A 42 0.29 23.60 7.14
CA ILE A 42 0.67 22.65 6.10
C ILE A 42 -0.50 22.35 5.17
N VAL A 43 -1.64 21.93 5.73
CA VAL A 43 -2.83 21.55 4.96
C VAL A 43 -3.32 22.71 4.10
N GLN A 44 -3.26 23.93 4.62
CA GLN A 44 -3.68 25.15 3.91
C GLN A 44 -2.60 25.74 2.98
N GLY A 45 -1.45 25.08 2.80
CA GLY A 45 -0.41 25.54 1.88
C GLY A 45 0.33 26.80 2.32
N GLN A 46 0.28 27.18 3.61
CA GLN A 46 0.77 28.47 4.11
C GLN A 46 2.28 28.46 4.40
N ILE A 47 3.10 28.33 3.35
CA ILE A 47 4.56 28.20 3.46
C ILE A 47 5.23 29.37 4.19
N GLN A 48 4.73 30.60 4.02
CA GLN A 48 5.30 31.78 4.68
C GLN A 48 5.07 31.74 6.20
N THR A 49 3.88 31.31 6.62
CA THR A 49 3.56 31.06 8.03
C THR A 49 4.46 29.99 8.62
N LEU A 50 4.69 28.88 7.92
CA LEU A 50 5.62 27.82 8.35
C LEU A 50 7.05 28.35 8.52
N LYS A 51 7.56 29.12 7.56
CA LYS A 51 8.89 29.74 7.63
C LYS A 51 9.03 30.66 8.84
N ARG A 52 8.01 31.48 9.14
CA ARG A 52 8.02 32.38 10.31
C ARG A 52 8.02 31.61 11.62
N ILE A 53 7.17 30.58 11.74
CA ILE A 53 7.14 29.70 12.92
C ILE A 53 8.52 29.08 13.17
N LEU A 54 9.12 28.49 12.14
CA LEU A 54 10.44 27.84 12.24
C LEU A 54 11.58 28.83 12.48
N ALA A 55 11.53 30.03 11.93
CA ALA A 55 12.55 31.06 12.15
C ALA A 55 12.60 31.55 13.60
N LYS A 56 11.44 31.65 14.25
CA LYS A 56 11.32 32.07 15.66
C LYS A 56 11.57 30.92 16.64
N ARG A 57 11.41 29.66 16.20
CA ARG A 57 11.56 28.45 17.01
C ARG A 57 12.73 27.61 16.52
N LYS A 58 13.93 27.86 17.07
CA LYS A 58 15.13 27.08 16.74
C LYS A 58 14.97 25.57 16.95
N ASN A 59 14.11 25.17 17.91
CA ASN A 59 13.94 23.78 18.31
C ASN A 59 12.52 23.26 17.97
N TYR A 60 11.89 23.79 16.92
CA TYR A 60 10.59 23.25 16.51
C TYR A 60 10.74 21.82 15.97
N ARG A 61 9.89 20.92 16.46
CA ARG A 61 9.92 19.51 16.09
C ARG A 61 9.35 19.35 14.69
N ILE A 62 10.05 18.66 13.79
CA ILE A 62 9.50 18.29 12.47
C ILE A 62 9.35 16.77 12.49
N CYS A 63 8.11 16.31 12.69
CA CYS A 63 7.75 14.88 12.65
C CYS A 63 7.54 14.42 11.21
N HIS A 64 7.54 13.09 11.00
CA HIS A 64 7.06 12.49 9.75
C HIS A 64 5.61 12.84 9.43
N CYS A 65 4.78 13.01 10.46
CA CYS A 65 3.37 13.35 10.37
C CYS A 65 3.10 14.65 9.59
N PHE A 66 4.09 15.54 9.47
CA PHE A 66 4.01 16.75 8.66
C PHE A 66 4.28 16.50 7.17
N LEU A 67 5.18 15.57 6.83
CA LEU A 67 5.36 15.13 5.44
C LEU A 67 4.09 14.41 4.96
N GLU A 68 3.53 13.55 5.82
CA GLU A 68 2.25 12.89 5.58
C GLU A 68 1.12 13.90 5.36
N ALA A 69 0.97 14.88 6.26
CA ALA A 69 -0.05 15.92 6.12
C ALA A 69 0.11 16.77 4.85
N ALA A 70 1.35 17.02 4.41
CA ALA A 70 1.63 17.77 3.19
C ALA A 70 1.37 16.94 1.91
N SER A 71 1.49 15.62 1.98
CA SER A 71 1.25 14.73 0.84
C SER A 71 -0.20 14.22 0.75
N ALA A 72 -0.93 14.25 1.87
CA ALA A 72 -2.32 13.83 1.95
C ALA A 72 -3.20 14.61 0.96
N LYS A 73 -4.09 13.88 0.27
CA LYS A 73 -5.09 14.47 -0.60
C LYS A 73 -6.28 14.92 0.25
N ASP A 74 -6.27 16.17 0.68
CA ASP A 74 -7.45 16.76 1.32
C ASP A 74 -8.53 16.98 0.25
N PRO A 75 -9.72 16.34 0.36
CA PRO A 75 -10.82 16.55 -0.58
C PRO A 75 -11.28 18.02 -0.66
N ALA A 76 -11.05 18.81 0.39
CA ALA A 76 -11.40 20.23 0.45
C ALA A 76 -10.34 21.15 -0.17
N CYS A 77 -9.10 20.70 -0.33
CA CYS A 77 -8.05 21.49 -0.97
C CYS A 77 -7.82 21.00 -2.40
N SER A 78 -8.11 21.86 -3.37
CA SER A 78 -7.89 21.58 -4.79
C SER A 78 -6.42 21.62 -5.23
N PHE A 79 -5.49 22.01 -4.34
CA PHE A 79 -4.10 22.25 -4.66
C PHE A 79 -3.19 21.16 -4.08
N GLU A 80 -2.24 20.70 -4.89
CA GLU A 80 -1.16 19.85 -4.39
C GLU A 80 -0.19 20.73 -3.58
N ASN A 81 -0.02 20.43 -2.29
CA ASN A 81 0.89 21.14 -1.38
C ASN A 81 2.38 20.78 -1.63
N LEU A 82 2.78 20.63 -2.90
CA LEU A 82 4.11 20.18 -3.29
C LEU A 82 5.21 21.17 -2.84
N GLU A 83 4.95 22.48 -2.90
CA GLU A 83 5.90 23.50 -2.43
C GLU A 83 6.13 23.41 -0.90
N VAL A 84 5.06 23.20 -0.14
CA VAL A 84 5.15 22.97 1.31
C VAL A 84 5.89 21.67 1.59
N PHE A 85 5.57 20.60 0.86
CA PHE A 85 6.24 19.33 1.01
C PHE A 85 7.74 19.42 0.68
N GLU A 86 8.12 20.10 -0.41
CA GLU A 86 9.52 20.33 -0.78
C GLU A 86 10.27 21.09 0.31
N PHE A 87 9.64 22.13 0.88
CA PHE A 87 10.18 22.86 2.01
C PHE A 87 10.40 21.97 3.24
N LEU A 88 9.44 21.12 3.59
CA LEU A 88 9.57 20.19 4.71
C LEU A 88 10.61 19.10 4.43
N ALA A 89 10.66 18.56 3.21
CA ALA A 89 11.63 17.56 2.79
C ALA A 89 13.07 18.10 2.85
N ASP A 90 13.31 19.34 2.45
CA ASP A 90 14.59 20.03 2.60
C ASP A 90 15.03 20.07 4.08
N LEU A 91 14.12 20.48 4.98
CA LEU A 91 14.40 20.55 6.41
C LEU A 91 14.72 19.18 7.01
N VAL A 92 13.91 18.16 6.68
CA VAL A 92 14.16 16.78 7.13
C VAL A 92 15.49 16.27 6.58
N SER A 93 15.80 16.52 5.30
CA SER A 93 17.05 16.08 4.68
C SER A 93 18.29 16.68 5.36
N LYS A 94 18.26 17.98 5.69
CA LYS A 94 19.33 18.67 6.42
C LYS A 94 19.57 18.06 7.79
N ARG A 95 18.49 17.80 8.54
CA ARG A 95 18.58 17.17 9.87
C ARG A 95 19.12 15.75 9.78
N ARG A 96 18.68 14.95 8.80
CA ARG A 96 19.19 13.59 8.57
C ARG A 96 20.67 13.61 8.20
N LYS A 97 21.10 14.56 7.37
CA LYS A 97 22.51 14.70 7.00
C LYS A 97 23.38 15.10 8.17
N GLU A 98 22.91 16.04 9.01
CA GLU A 98 23.59 16.42 10.25
C GLU A 98 23.73 15.23 11.21
N LEU A 99 22.64 14.49 11.44
CA LEU A 99 22.65 13.28 12.27
C LEU A 99 23.67 12.25 11.76
N GLN A 100 23.69 11.99 10.44
CA GLN A 100 24.67 11.10 9.83
C GLN A 100 26.11 11.59 10.06
N ASN A 101 26.38 12.88 9.86
CA ASN A 101 27.73 13.44 10.06
C ASN A 101 28.18 13.30 11.53
N ILE A 102 27.29 13.52 12.50
CA ILE A 102 27.57 13.34 13.93
C ILE A 102 27.85 11.87 14.23
N ALA A 103 27.03 10.96 13.68
CA ALA A 103 27.23 9.52 13.81
C ALA A 103 28.59 9.08 13.25
N GLU A 104 28.93 9.46 12.02
CA GLU A 104 30.20 9.13 11.36
C GLU A 104 31.42 9.68 12.11
N ALA A 105 31.30 10.85 12.75
CA ALA A 105 32.38 11.46 13.52
C ALA A 105 32.58 10.82 14.92
N THR A 106 31.54 10.20 15.48
CA THR A 106 31.52 9.78 16.88
C THR A 106 31.54 8.26 17.05
N LEU A 107 30.77 7.54 16.25
CA LEU A 107 30.51 6.12 16.45
C LEU A 107 31.60 5.24 15.82
N PRO A 108 31.94 4.09 16.44
CA PRO A 108 32.79 3.08 15.83
C PRO A 108 32.23 2.53 14.51
N LYS A 109 33.12 2.07 13.62
CA LYS A 109 32.73 1.56 12.28
C LYS A 109 31.77 0.38 12.34
N GLU A 110 31.89 -0.45 13.38
CA GLU A 110 31.01 -1.60 13.60
C GLU A 110 29.57 -1.16 13.85
N MET A 111 29.38 -0.06 14.58
CA MET A 111 28.06 0.51 14.86
C MET A 111 27.49 1.24 13.64
N LEU A 112 28.33 1.97 12.89
CA LEU A 112 27.92 2.57 11.61
C LEU A 112 27.46 1.51 10.61
N SER A 113 28.14 0.37 10.57
CA SER A 113 27.76 -0.77 9.73
C SER A 113 26.44 -1.39 10.19
N HIS A 114 26.20 -1.49 11.50
CA HIS A 114 24.94 -1.96 12.07
C HIS A 114 23.77 -1.04 11.73
N LEU A 115 23.98 0.28 11.78
CA LEU A 115 23.00 1.31 11.42
C LEU A 115 22.77 1.42 9.91
N LEU A 116 23.53 0.69 9.09
CA LEU A 116 23.50 0.77 7.63
C LEU A 116 23.71 2.20 7.11
N ILE A 117 24.52 3.01 7.80
CA ILE A 117 24.85 4.36 7.34
C ILE A 117 25.75 4.24 6.11
N ARG A 118 25.33 4.84 5.01
CA ARG A 118 26.05 4.87 3.74
C ARG A 118 26.19 6.30 3.23
N ALA A 119 27.26 6.57 2.49
CA ALA A 119 27.54 7.89 1.95
C ALA A 119 26.65 8.29 0.75
N ASP A 120 26.03 7.31 0.08
CA ASP A 120 25.21 7.49 -1.12
C ASP A 120 23.72 7.73 -0.83
N THR A 121 23.28 7.61 0.42
CA THR A 121 21.89 7.86 0.83
C THR A 121 21.81 8.51 2.20
N LEU A 122 20.76 9.29 2.43
CA LEU A 122 20.38 9.73 3.77
C LEU A 122 19.80 8.57 4.59
N ILE A 123 19.96 8.67 5.90
CA ILE A 123 19.39 7.72 6.86
C ILE A 123 17.87 7.91 6.93
N GLY A 124 17.12 6.82 6.83
CA GLY A 124 15.67 6.82 6.93
C GLY A 124 15.21 6.26 8.28
N TYR A 125 14.58 5.09 8.26
CA TYR A 125 14.05 4.34 9.39
C TYR A 125 15.02 4.24 10.57
N ARG A 126 16.32 4.03 10.33
CA ARG A 126 17.33 3.84 11.41
C ARG A 126 17.73 5.11 12.16
N ALA A 127 17.13 6.26 11.85
CA ALA A 127 17.52 7.51 12.47
C ALA A 127 17.24 7.56 13.99
N GLY A 128 16.10 7.03 14.45
CA GLY A 128 15.81 6.99 15.89
C GLY A 128 16.81 6.13 16.66
N GLU A 129 17.16 4.97 16.12
CA GLU A 129 18.21 4.10 16.66
C GLU A 129 19.59 4.79 16.68
N THR A 130 19.90 5.56 15.64
CA THR A 130 21.15 6.35 15.58
C THR A 130 21.24 7.36 16.71
N VAL A 131 20.13 8.05 17.03
CA VAL A 131 20.07 8.98 18.16
C VAL A 131 20.26 8.26 19.48
N GLN A 132 19.59 7.13 19.69
CA GLN A 132 19.74 6.34 20.92
C GLN A 132 21.19 5.88 21.12
N LEU A 133 21.86 5.45 20.04
CA LEU A 133 23.26 5.05 20.08
C LEU A 133 24.19 6.24 20.37
N LEU A 134 23.98 7.40 19.76
CA LEU A 134 24.73 8.62 20.04
C LEU A 134 24.58 9.07 21.51
N SER A 135 23.36 9.06 22.02
CA SER A 135 23.06 9.38 23.43
C SER A 135 23.76 8.41 24.38
N SER A 136 23.80 7.10 24.07
CA SER A 136 24.54 6.11 24.87
C SER A 136 26.06 6.33 24.88
N HIS A 137 26.59 7.09 23.90
CA HIS A 137 27.99 7.52 23.83
C HIS A 137 28.23 8.92 24.41
N GLY A 138 27.23 9.48 25.10
CA GLY A 138 27.33 10.80 25.73
C GLY A 138 27.28 11.97 24.75
N VAL A 139 26.80 11.75 23.52
CA VAL A 139 26.53 12.82 22.56
C VAL A 139 25.05 13.17 22.61
N ASP A 140 24.76 14.37 23.11
CA ASP A 140 23.42 14.93 23.09
C ASP A 140 23.12 15.46 21.68
N VAL A 141 22.06 14.94 21.06
CA VAL A 141 21.62 15.35 19.72
C VAL A 141 20.18 15.83 19.85
N GLU A 142 19.92 17.06 19.42
CA GLU A 142 18.56 17.61 19.36
C GLU A 142 17.76 16.97 18.19
N PHE A 143 17.37 15.71 18.39
CA PHE A 143 16.70 14.89 17.39
C PHE A 143 15.62 14.03 18.05
N GLU A 144 14.38 14.22 17.63
CA GLU A 144 13.22 13.72 18.39
C GLU A 144 12.40 12.69 17.62
N ASP A 145 12.92 12.21 16.50
CA ASP A 145 12.33 11.12 15.75
C ASP A 145 12.75 9.79 16.41
N GLU A 146 12.18 9.54 17.59
CA GLU A 146 12.49 8.39 18.43
C GLU A 146 12.04 7.06 17.80
N TYR A 147 11.00 7.13 16.97
CA TYR A 147 10.37 6.00 16.31
C TYR A 147 10.69 6.09 14.82
N GLY A 148 11.63 5.26 14.37
CA GLY A 148 11.99 5.15 12.97
C GLY A 148 10.77 4.98 12.07
N TYR A 149 10.80 5.58 10.87
CA TYR A 149 9.74 5.45 9.88
C TYR A 149 10.31 5.34 8.48
N LEU A 150 9.61 4.60 7.62
CA LEU A 150 9.94 4.51 6.20
C LEU A 150 9.55 5.81 5.51
N ILE A 151 10.54 6.56 5.02
CA ILE A 151 10.35 7.91 4.48
C ILE A 151 9.35 7.94 3.31
N TYR A 152 9.36 6.91 2.47
CA TYR A 152 8.47 6.79 1.32
C TYR A 152 7.04 6.38 1.67
N ASN A 153 6.76 5.91 2.89
CA ASN A 153 5.38 5.71 3.32
C ASN A 153 4.65 7.05 3.52
N GLN A 154 5.39 8.15 3.69
CA GLN A 154 4.84 9.48 3.97
C GLN A 154 4.30 10.20 2.72
N VAL A 155 4.36 9.59 1.53
CA VAL A 155 3.88 10.20 0.28
C VAL A 155 2.60 9.59 -0.28
N HIS A 156 2.00 8.60 0.41
CA HIS A 156 0.75 7.94 0.02
C HIS A 156 0.68 7.54 -1.47
N GLY A 157 1.78 7.00 -1.99
CA GLY A 157 1.86 6.52 -3.36
C GLY A 157 1.98 7.62 -4.42
N ARG A 158 2.19 8.88 -4.03
CA ARG A 158 2.31 10.00 -4.96
C ARG A 158 3.74 10.13 -5.45
N THR A 159 3.98 9.74 -6.70
CA THR A 159 5.31 9.70 -7.33
C THR A 159 6.00 11.07 -7.38
N ALA A 160 5.27 12.16 -7.59
CA ALA A 160 5.82 13.52 -7.58
C ALA A 160 6.48 13.89 -6.23
N PHE A 161 5.83 13.52 -5.12
CA PHE A 161 6.34 13.75 -3.76
C PHE A 161 7.52 12.82 -3.46
N ALA A 162 7.46 11.58 -3.96
CA ALA A 162 8.55 10.63 -3.88
C ALA A 162 9.81 11.12 -4.61
N GLU A 163 9.64 11.75 -5.77
CA GLU A 163 10.74 12.32 -6.55
C GLU A 163 11.41 13.49 -5.81
N VAL A 164 10.63 14.29 -5.08
CA VAL A 164 11.18 15.34 -4.20
C VAL A 164 12.08 14.70 -3.14
N LEU A 165 11.60 13.71 -2.38
CA LEU A 165 12.42 12.99 -1.39
C LEU A 165 13.67 12.38 -2.01
N TRP A 166 13.52 11.74 -3.19
CA TRP A 166 14.64 11.21 -3.94
C TRP A 166 15.68 12.29 -4.23
N SER A 167 15.26 13.46 -4.74
CA SER A 167 16.16 14.57 -5.06
C SER A 167 16.93 15.11 -3.85
N PHE A 168 16.36 15.02 -2.65
CA PHE A 168 17.00 15.39 -1.39
C PHE A 168 17.96 14.34 -0.81
N GLY A 169 18.12 13.19 -1.46
CA GLY A 169 19.14 12.20 -1.11
C GLY A 169 18.62 10.98 -0.34
N PHE A 170 17.32 10.83 -0.16
CA PHE A 170 16.74 9.55 0.27
C PHE A 170 16.79 8.60 -0.93
N LYS A 171 17.78 7.70 -1.01
CA LYS A 171 17.99 6.83 -2.17
C LYS A 171 17.73 5.36 -1.88
N ASP A 172 17.56 4.99 -0.61
CA ASP A 172 17.27 3.61 -0.21
C ASP A 172 15.76 3.33 -0.27
N VAL A 173 15.30 2.75 -1.37
CA VAL A 173 13.91 2.34 -1.56
C VAL A 173 13.60 0.95 -0.98
N ASP A 174 14.65 0.20 -0.61
CA ASP A 174 14.56 -1.15 -0.02
C ASP A 174 14.88 -1.15 1.48
N GLU A 175 14.92 0.04 2.11
CA GLU A 175 14.96 0.17 3.55
C GLU A 175 13.76 -0.57 4.16
N THR A 176 14.01 -1.26 5.29
CA THR A 176 12.99 -2.02 6.00
C THR A 176 12.70 -1.44 7.38
N ASP A 177 11.45 -1.54 7.79
CA ASP A 177 11.06 -1.29 9.18
C ASP A 177 11.52 -2.42 10.13
N SER A 178 11.11 -2.34 11.40
CA SER A 178 11.41 -3.33 12.44
C SER A 178 10.83 -4.71 12.15
N GLU A 179 9.82 -4.81 11.30
CA GLU A 179 9.17 -6.06 10.92
C GLU A 179 9.67 -6.60 9.57
N GLY A 180 10.64 -5.93 8.95
CA GLY A 180 11.22 -6.33 7.67
C GLY A 180 10.42 -5.92 6.45
N TYR A 181 9.39 -5.08 6.58
CA TYR A 181 8.65 -4.56 5.43
C TYR A 181 9.42 -3.44 4.75
N THR A 182 9.46 -3.45 3.42
CA THR A 182 9.87 -2.28 2.63
C THR A 182 8.67 -1.40 2.29
N CYS A 183 8.95 -0.19 1.81
CA CYS A 183 7.92 0.68 1.27
C CYS A 183 7.15 0.03 0.10
N LEU A 184 7.82 -0.76 -0.75
CA LEU A 184 7.16 -1.50 -1.83
C LEU A 184 6.12 -2.51 -1.31
N MET A 185 6.43 -3.19 -0.20
CA MET A 185 5.50 -4.17 0.38
C MET A 185 4.25 -3.50 0.95
N LEU A 186 4.40 -2.35 1.60
CA LEU A 186 3.30 -1.62 2.23
C LEU A 186 2.50 -0.81 1.18
N THR A 187 3.20 -0.17 0.24
CA THR A 187 2.71 0.80 -0.77
C THR A 187 1.41 1.48 -0.35
N PRO A 188 1.46 2.47 0.56
CA PRO A 188 0.26 3.18 0.98
C PRO A 188 -0.35 3.87 -0.24
N ALA A 189 -1.57 3.51 -0.63
CA ALA A 189 -2.21 4.05 -1.82
C ALA A 189 -3.72 4.13 -1.63
N VAL A 190 -4.29 5.20 -2.17
CA VAL A 190 -5.74 5.50 -2.09
C VAL A 190 -6.54 4.89 -3.24
N SER A 191 -5.87 4.36 -4.26
CA SER A 191 -6.51 3.72 -5.42
C SER A 191 -5.57 2.72 -6.09
N THR A 192 -6.14 1.82 -6.88
CA THR A 192 -5.38 0.86 -7.69
C THR A 192 -4.33 1.54 -8.57
N ALA A 193 -4.69 2.63 -9.26
CA ALA A 193 -3.78 3.39 -10.14
C ALA A 193 -2.57 3.91 -9.38
N THR A 194 -2.83 4.57 -8.24
CA THR A 194 -1.79 5.18 -7.42
C THR A 194 -0.83 4.10 -6.88
N ARG A 195 -1.35 2.93 -6.49
CA ARG A 195 -0.53 1.79 -6.04
C ARG A 195 0.39 1.28 -7.15
N LEU A 196 -0.15 1.06 -8.34
CA LEU A 196 0.61 0.55 -9.49
C LEU A 196 1.66 1.55 -9.97
N GLU A 197 1.30 2.83 -10.07
CA GLU A 197 2.20 3.90 -10.47
C GLU A 197 3.37 4.03 -9.48
N PHE A 198 3.08 4.01 -8.18
CA PHE A 198 4.11 4.11 -7.16
C PHE A 198 5.01 2.89 -7.09
N ALA A 199 4.44 1.68 -7.18
CA ALA A 199 5.22 0.45 -7.25
C ALA A 199 6.13 0.45 -8.49
N HIS A 200 5.63 0.94 -9.63
CA HIS A 200 6.42 1.10 -10.85
C HIS A 200 7.55 2.11 -10.66
N TRP A 201 7.27 3.26 -10.02
CA TRP A 201 8.29 4.25 -9.68
C TRP A 201 9.37 3.65 -8.76
N LEU A 202 9.00 2.95 -7.68
CA LEU A 202 9.94 2.28 -6.76
C LEU A 202 10.82 1.28 -7.50
N LYS A 203 10.22 0.43 -8.35
CA LYS A 203 10.96 -0.48 -9.23
C LYS A 203 11.94 0.28 -10.12
N GLY A 204 11.52 1.40 -10.72
CA GLY A 204 12.37 2.28 -11.53
C GLY A 204 13.53 2.90 -10.75
N LYS A 205 13.38 3.07 -9.43
CA LYS A 205 14.46 3.51 -8.51
C LYS A 205 15.31 2.37 -7.96
N GLY A 206 15.05 1.13 -8.37
CA GLY A 206 15.86 -0.04 -8.04
C GLY A 206 15.33 -0.91 -6.90
N ALA A 207 14.06 -0.74 -6.49
CA ALA A 207 13.46 -1.60 -5.48
C ALA A 207 13.45 -3.08 -5.94
N ASP A 208 13.89 -3.97 -5.05
CA ASP A 208 13.96 -5.39 -5.31
C ASP A 208 12.60 -6.07 -5.11
N LEU A 209 11.96 -6.41 -6.23
CA LEU A 209 10.68 -7.11 -6.27
C LEU A 209 10.73 -8.51 -5.64
N ASP A 210 11.91 -9.13 -5.58
CA ASP A 210 12.14 -10.46 -5.02
C ASP A 210 12.66 -10.41 -3.57
N ARG A 211 12.83 -9.20 -3.01
CA ARG A 211 13.27 -9.04 -1.62
C ARG A 211 12.34 -9.77 -0.68
N LYS A 212 12.90 -10.65 0.13
CA LYS A 212 12.12 -11.49 1.03
C LYS A 212 11.85 -10.80 2.37
N ARG A 213 10.60 -10.83 2.80
CA ARG A 213 10.22 -10.72 4.21
C ARG A 213 9.76 -12.10 4.66
N ILE A 214 10.46 -12.65 5.66
CA ILE A 214 10.33 -14.07 6.05
C ILE A 214 10.60 -14.93 4.80
N ASP A 215 9.57 -15.53 4.19
CA ASP A 215 9.69 -16.37 3.00
C ASP A 215 8.97 -15.81 1.76
N GLN A 216 8.37 -14.62 1.86
CA GLN A 216 7.59 -14.01 0.79
C GLN A 216 8.35 -12.86 0.11
N PRO A 217 8.43 -12.85 -1.24
CA PRO A 217 9.02 -11.73 -1.97
C PRO A 217 8.11 -10.50 -1.92
N ALA A 218 8.69 -9.31 -2.07
CA ALA A 218 7.97 -8.04 -2.06
C ALA A 218 6.79 -8.01 -3.06
N MET A 219 6.98 -8.62 -4.23
CA MET A 219 5.95 -8.74 -5.26
C MET A 219 4.66 -9.41 -4.77
N PHE A 220 4.71 -10.30 -3.78
CA PHE A 220 3.50 -10.96 -3.26
C PHE A 220 2.61 -9.97 -2.50
N TYR A 221 3.22 -9.03 -1.77
CA TYR A 221 2.52 -7.96 -1.06
C TYR A 221 1.95 -6.93 -2.04
N VAL A 222 2.71 -6.60 -3.09
CA VAL A 222 2.22 -5.73 -4.18
C VAL A 222 1.00 -6.36 -4.84
N ALA A 223 1.12 -7.61 -5.29
CA ALA A 223 0.06 -8.36 -5.95
C ALA A 223 -1.21 -8.45 -5.09
N TYR A 224 -1.08 -8.85 -3.83
CA TYR A 224 -2.20 -8.95 -2.90
C TYR A 224 -2.89 -7.60 -2.68
N GLY A 225 -2.14 -6.54 -2.40
CA GLY A 225 -2.72 -5.21 -2.19
C GLY A 225 -3.35 -4.61 -3.44
N VAL A 226 -2.84 -4.91 -4.64
CA VAL A 226 -3.50 -4.53 -5.91
C VAL A 226 -4.83 -5.25 -6.04
N GLY A 227 -4.90 -6.55 -5.74
CA GLY A 227 -6.17 -7.29 -5.72
C GLY A 227 -7.18 -6.67 -4.74
N GLN A 228 -6.75 -6.34 -3.53
CA GLN A 228 -7.63 -5.72 -2.52
C GLN A 228 -8.17 -4.36 -2.97
N LEU A 229 -7.33 -3.52 -3.58
CA LEU A 229 -7.76 -2.20 -4.06
C LEU A 229 -8.71 -2.30 -5.26
N ILE A 230 -8.51 -3.25 -6.17
CA ILE A 230 -9.46 -3.51 -7.26
C ILE A 230 -10.83 -3.86 -6.67
N MET A 231 -10.84 -4.73 -5.66
CA MET A 231 -12.08 -5.12 -4.98
C MET A 231 -12.73 -3.92 -4.29
N HIS A 232 -11.97 -3.16 -3.50
CA HIS A 232 -12.44 -1.96 -2.82
C HIS A 232 -13.01 -0.92 -3.81
N ASP A 233 -12.30 -0.64 -4.90
CA ASP A 233 -12.72 0.30 -5.94
C ASP A 233 -14.05 -0.14 -6.59
N ALA A 234 -14.22 -1.45 -6.84
CA ALA A 234 -15.46 -2.00 -7.38
C ALA A 234 -16.65 -1.79 -6.42
N VAL A 235 -16.44 -1.98 -5.12
CA VAL A 235 -17.46 -1.80 -4.08
C VAL A 235 -17.82 -0.33 -3.90
N CYS A 236 -16.84 0.55 -3.77
CA CYS A 236 -17.06 1.98 -3.63
C CYS A 236 -17.78 2.56 -4.84
N TYR A 237 -17.41 2.13 -6.05
CA TYR A 237 -18.11 2.55 -7.26
C TYR A 237 -19.60 2.16 -7.22
N HIS A 238 -19.88 0.93 -6.79
CA HIS A 238 -21.25 0.42 -6.66
C HIS A 238 -22.06 1.19 -5.62
N ARG A 239 -21.47 1.58 -4.47
CA ARG A 239 -22.15 2.44 -3.48
C ARG A 239 -22.47 3.84 -4.04
N ALA A 240 -21.61 4.37 -4.91
CA ALA A 240 -21.74 5.73 -5.44
C ALA A 240 -22.65 5.84 -6.69
N HIS A 241 -22.89 4.74 -7.40
CA HIS A 241 -23.64 4.72 -8.66
C HIS A 241 -24.80 3.72 -8.59
N SER A 242 -25.79 3.85 -9.47
CA SER A 242 -26.95 2.95 -9.48
C SER A 242 -26.52 1.47 -9.49
N PRO A 243 -27.18 0.57 -8.72
CA PRO A 243 -26.73 -0.80 -8.48
C PRO A 243 -26.58 -1.72 -9.70
N SER A 244 -27.07 -1.27 -10.85
CA SER A 244 -27.17 -2.06 -12.07
C SER A 244 -25.82 -2.42 -12.71
N HIS A 245 -24.72 -1.72 -12.41
CA HIS A 245 -23.41 -2.00 -13.01
C HIS A 245 -22.22 -1.79 -12.07
N VAL A 246 -21.38 -2.82 -11.90
CA VAL A 246 -20.00 -2.65 -11.43
C VAL A 246 -19.21 -2.02 -12.57
N ALA A 247 -19.06 -0.70 -12.57
CA ALA A 247 -18.08 -0.09 -13.45
C ALA A 247 -16.75 0.00 -12.69
N PHE A 248 -15.74 -0.69 -13.18
CA PHE A 248 -14.38 -0.27 -12.93
C PHE A 248 -14.17 0.97 -13.79
N PRO A 249 -13.87 2.14 -13.20
CA PRO A 249 -13.47 3.29 -13.98
C PRO A 249 -12.25 2.89 -14.82
N ASP A 250 -12.33 3.00 -16.15
CA ASP A 250 -11.19 2.70 -17.04
C ASP A 250 -9.97 3.59 -16.71
N SER A 251 -10.18 4.66 -15.94
CA SER A 251 -9.15 5.53 -15.35
C SER A 251 -8.37 4.91 -14.18
N ASN A 252 -8.80 3.77 -13.61
CA ASN A 252 -8.28 3.27 -12.33
C ASN A 252 -6.96 2.49 -12.43
N PHE A 253 -6.39 2.28 -13.61
CA PHE A 253 -5.09 1.61 -13.75
C PHE A 253 -3.97 2.56 -14.20
N GLY A 254 -4.24 3.86 -14.30
CA GLY A 254 -3.24 4.85 -14.70
C GLY A 254 -2.86 4.77 -16.18
N ASP A 255 -1.68 5.28 -16.49
CA ASP A 255 -1.12 5.32 -17.85
C ASP A 255 -0.56 3.95 -18.31
N SER A 256 0.16 3.94 -19.44
CA SER A 256 0.77 2.71 -19.98
C SER A 256 1.85 2.10 -19.09
N GLU A 257 2.48 2.86 -18.19
CA GLU A 257 3.61 2.39 -17.39
C GLU A 257 3.15 1.52 -16.21
N SER A 258 2.04 1.88 -15.57
CA SER A 258 1.39 1.09 -14.51
C SER A 258 1.03 -0.34 -14.94
N TRP A 259 0.76 -0.56 -16.23
CA TRP A 259 0.52 -1.89 -16.79
C TRP A 259 1.74 -2.80 -16.75
N GLY A 260 2.95 -2.24 -16.79
CA GLY A 260 4.19 -3.01 -16.63
C GLY A 260 4.20 -3.76 -15.29
N MET A 261 3.67 -3.15 -14.22
CA MET A 261 3.58 -3.77 -12.91
C MET A 261 2.51 -4.87 -12.87
N VAL A 262 1.35 -4.69 -13.51
CA VAL A 262 0.34 -5.76 -13.63
C VAL A 262 0.91 -6.95 -14.41
N ASN A 263 1.68 -6.67 -15.46
CA ASN A 263 2.37 -7.71 -16.21
C ASN A 263 3.36 -8.48 -15.32
N ASP A 264 4.17 -7.77 -14.53
CA ASP A 264 5.07 -8.41 -13.56
C ASP A 264 4.29 -9.30 -12.58
N ILE A 265 3.17 -8.82 -12.04
CA ILE A 265 2.31 -9.59 -11.12
C ILE A 265 1.82 -10.89 -11.77
N LEU A 266 1.33 -10.83 -13.01
CA LEU A 266 0.65 -11.97 -13.64
C LEU A 266 1.59 -12.98 -14.31
N HIS A 267 2.87 -12.63 -14.52
CA HIS A 267 3.83 -13.47 -15.26
C HIS A 267 4.98 -14.00 -14.44
N ARG A 268 5.28 -13.41 -13.27
CA ARG A 268 6.45 -13.81 -12.50
C ARG A 268 6.37 -15.30 -12.17
N SER A 269 7.41 -16.04 -12.50
CA SER A 269 7.47 -17.48 -12.29
C SER A 269 7.93 -17.86 -10.87
N TYR A 270 8.31 -16.89 -10.04
CA TYR A 270 8.73 -17.17 -8.67
C TYR A 270 7.57 -17.80 -7.89
N ARG A 271 7.90 -18.87 -7.17
CA ARG A 271 7.00 -19.59 -6.29
C ARG A 271 7.65 -19.74 -4.92
N ASP A 272 6.86 -19.60 -3.88
CA ASP A 272 7.31 -19.90 -2.51
C ASP A 272 7.21 -21.40 -2.18
N SER A 273 7.39 -21.75 -0.92
CA SER A 273 7.25 -23.13 -0.42
C SER A 273 5.86 -23.45 0.12
N CYS A 274 4.83 -22.66 -0.23
CA CYS A 274 3.46 -22.88 0.22
C CYS A 274 2.89 -24.22 -0.29
N ALA A 275 2.19 -24.95 0.58
CA ALA A 275 1.57 -26.23 0.24
C ALA A 275 0.05 -26.12 -0.05
N CYS A 276 -0.48 -24.90 -0.12
CA CYS A 276 -1.91 -24.68 -0.35
C CYS A 276 -2.33 -25.12 -1.75
N LYS A 277 -3.53 -25.70 -1.86
CA LYS A 277 -4.11 -26.20 -3.11
C LYS A 277 -4.53 -25.12 -4.10
N CYS A 278 -4.46 -23.85 -3.72
CA CYS A 278 -4.63 -22.71 -4.64
C CYS A 278 -3.51 -22.63 -5.69
N SER A 279 -2.42 -23.39 -5.53
CA SER A 279 -1.31 -23.49 -6.48
C SER A 279 -0.69 -24.89 -6.48
N ASP A 280 -0.12 -25.32 -7.61
CA ASP A 280 0.46 -26.66 -7.74
C ASP A 280 1.80 -26.85 -7.04
N ALA A 281 2.59 -25.77 -6.94
CA ALA A 281 3.99 -25.84 -6.51
C ALA A 281 4.43 -24.57 -5.77
N GLY A 282 3.64 -24.12 -4.80
CA GLY A 282 3.86 -22.86 -4.11
C GLY A 282 3.10 -21.70 -4.73
N CYS A 283 2.68 -20.76 -3.88
CA CYS A 283 2.01 -19.55 -4.29
C CYS A 283 2.96 -18.67 -5.12
N CYS A 284 2.38 -17.91 -6.04
CA CYS A 284 3.08 -16.95 -6.88
C CYS A 284 2.35 -15.60 -6.83
N SER A 285 2.88 -14.58 -7.47
CA SER A 285 2.24 -13.26 -7.52
C SER A 285 0.83 -13.30 -8.10
N THR A 286 0.57 -14.14 -9.11
CA THR A 286 -0.79 -14.35 -9.67
C THR A 286 -1.76 -14.91 -8.63
N THR A 287 -1.36 -15.92 -7.86
CA THR A 287 -2.24 -16.51 -6.84
C THR A 287 -2.48 -15.53 -5.69
N ARG A 288 -1.47 -14.74 -5.33
CA ARG A 288 -1.61 -13.67 -4.33
C ARG A 288 -2.51 -12.52 -4.80
N PHE A 289 -2.42 -12.15 -6.07
CA PHE A 289 -3.32 -11.18 -6.69
C PHE A 289 -4.78 -11.64 -6.63
N VAL A 290 -5.06 -12.87 -7.07
CA VAL A 290 -6.41 -13.45 -7.02
C VAL A 290 -6.92 -13.52 -5.59
N HIS A 291 -6.09 -13.97 -4.65
CA HIS A 291 -6.48 -14.01 -3.24
C HIS A 291 -6.83 -12.61 -2.69
N GLY A 292 -6.12 -11.57 -3.12
CA GLY A 292 -6.44 -10.18 -2.77
C GLY A 292 -7.80 -9.72 -3.29
N LEU A 293 -8.30 -10.28 -4.41
CA LEU A 293 -9.64 -9.97 -4.92
C LEU A 293 -10.75 -10.54 -4.02
N ALA A 294 -10.45 -11.52 -3.16
CA ALA A 294 -11.39 -12.15 -2.24
C ALA A 294 -12.71 -12.58 -2.91
N LEU A 295 -12.63 -13.19 -4.10
CA LEU A 295 -13.80 -13.50 -4.94
C LEU A 295 -14.80 -14.43 -4.23
N ASN A 296 -14.32 -15.30 -3.34
CA ASN A 296 -15.16 -16.17 -2.52
C ASN A 296 -16.18 -15.42 -1.66
N LYS A 297 -15.90 -14.16 -1.30
CA LYS A 297 -16.80 -13.29 -0.54
C LYS A 297 -17.87 -12.62 -1.39
N LEU A 298 -17.76 -12.70 -2.72
CA LEU A 298 -18.73 -12.10 -3.63
C LEU A 298 -19.81 -13.09 -4.02
N PRO A 299 -21.03 -12.61 -4.31
CA PRO A 299 -22.01 -13.38 -5.04
C PRO A 299 -21.48 -13.79 -6.42
N PRO A 300 -21.91 -14.92 -6.96
CA PRO A 300 -21.37 -15.53 -8.19
C PRO A 300 -21.43 -14.60 -9.39
N LYS A 301 -22.57 -13.95 -9.59
CA LYS A 301 -22.77 -12.95 -10.66
C LYS A 301 -21.69 -11.85 -10.58
N ARG A 302 -21.38 -11.38 -9.37
CA ARG A 302 -20.36 -10.33 -9.15
C ARG A 302 -18.94 -10.87 -9.37
N ARG A 303 -18.65 -12.12 -9.00
CA ARG A 303 -17.36 -12.77 -9.36
C ARG A 303 -17.14 -12.72 -10.87
N MET A 304 -18.18 -13.06 -11.63
CA MET A 304 -18.11 -13.05 -13.09
C MET A 304 -17.93 -11.65 -13.67
N GLU A 305 -18.59 -10.63 -13.11
CA GLU A 305 -18.40 -9.24 -13.51
C GLU A 305 -16.94 -8.77 -13.29
N VAL A 306 -16.33 -9.12 -12.15
CA VAL A 306 -14.91 -8.80 -11.86
C VAL A 306 -14.00 -9.49 -12.87
N ILE A 307 -14.18 -10.78 -13.11
CA ILE A 307 -13.36 -11.56 -14.07
C ILE A 307 -13.55 -11.02 -15.50
N SER A 308 -14.78 -10.66 -15.87
CA SER A 308 -15.08 -10.08 -17.17
C SER A 308 -14.32 -8.78 -17.36
N LYS A 309 -14.34 -7.89 -16.37
CA LYS A 309 -13.62 -6.62 -16.48
C LYS A 309 -12.09 -6.83 -16.55
N LEU A 310 -11.54 -7.74 -15.75
CA LEU A 310 -10.12 -8.09 -15.85
C LEU A 310 -9.76 -8.55 -17.27
N GLY A 311 -10.69 -9.23 -17.95
CA GLY A 311 -10.56 -9.61 -19.35
C GLY A 311 -10.59 -8.46 -20.35
N ASP A 312 -11.53 -7.53 -20.20
CA ASP A 312 -11.60 -6.34 -21.06
C ASP A 312 -10.30 -5.53 -20.97
N ILE A 313 -9.85 -5.35 -19.73
CA ILE A 313 -8.60 -4.67 -19.39
C ILE A 313 -7.40 -5.36 -20.03
N SER A 314 -7.29 -6.69 -19.87
CA SER A 314 -6.17 -7.45 -20.40
C SER A 314 -6.12 -7.40 -21.93
N THR A 315 -7.28 -7.49 -22.58
CA THR A 315 -7.40 -7.46 -24.05
C THR A 315 -6.95 -6.12 -24.62
N GLN A 316 -7.38 -5.02 -23.99
CA GLN A 316 -6.98 -3.67 -24.41
C GLN A 316 -5.48 -3.39 -24.27
N ARG A 317 -4.80 -4.10 -23.36
CA ARG A 317 -3.41 -3.79 -22.94
C ARG A 317 -2.40 -4.89 -23.23
N SER A 318 -2.82 -5.98 -23.89
CA SER A 318 -1.96 -7.10 -24.27
C SER A 318 -1.22 -7.75 -23.09
N VAL A 319 -1.88 -7.84 -21.93
CA VAL A 319 -1.31 -8.49 -20.73
C VAL A 319 -1.39 -10.01 -20.91
N THR A 320 -0.28 -10.73 -20.66
CA THR A 320 -0.14 -12.18 -20.95
C THR A 320 -0.07 -13.08 -19.69
N ALA A 321 -1.11 -13.13 -18.86
CA ALA A 321 -1.07 -13.92 -17.62
C ALA A 321 -0.70 -15.42 -17.83
N ASN A 322 -0.08 -16.05 -16.83
CA ASN A 322 0.10 -17.51 -16.80
C ASN A 322 -1.29 -18.19 -16.69
N PRO A 323 -1.79 -18.86 -17.76
CA PRO A 323 -3.15 -19.39 -17.79
C PRO A 323 -3.43 -20.37 -16.67
N SER A 324 -2.51 -21.31 -16.45
CA SER A 324 -2.69 -22.38 -15.48
C SER A 324 -2.76 -21.85 -14.04
N ALA A 325 -1.86 -20.93 -13.68
CA ALA A 325 -1.87 -20.32 -12.35
C ALA A 325 -3.14 -19.48 -12.10
N LEU A 326 -3.60 -18.73 -13.11
CA LEU A 326 -4.79 -17.90 -12.99
C LEU A 326 -6.07 -18.74 -12.92
N ILE A 327 -6.25 -19.72 -13.81
CA ILE A 327 -7.41 -20.63 -13.81
C ILE A 327 -7.47 -21.40 -12.49
N ARG A 328 -6.32 -21.91 -11.98
CA ARG A 328 -6.28 -22.63 -10.70
C ARG A 328 -6.69 -21.75 -9.53
N ALA A 329 -6.12 -20.55 -9.42
CA ALA A 329 -6.44 -19.63 -8.33
C ALA A 329 -7.91 -19.18 -8.37
N LEU A 330 -8.43 -18.82 -9.55
CA LEU A 330 -9.83 -18.40 -9.71
C LEU A 330 -10.81 -19.53 -9.38
N THR A 331 -10.54 -20.74 -9.87
CA THR A 331 -11.37 -21.92 -9.57
C THR A 331 -11.35 -22.24 -8.07
N PHE A 332 -10.16 -22.20 -7.45
CA PHE A 332 -9.99 -22.44 -6.02
C PHE A 332 -10.81 -21.45 -5.18
N ASP A 333 -10.70 -20.15 -5.45
CA ASP A 333 -11.45 -19.12 -4.72
C ASP A 333 -12.96 -19.22 -5.01
N THR A 334 -13.36 -19.53 -6.24
CA THR A 334 -14.79 -19.65 -6.60
C THR A 334 -15.46 -20.85 -5.93
N LEU A 335 -14.72 -21.93 -5.69
CA LEU A 335 -15.19 -23.07 -4.89
C LEU A 335 -15.21 -22.79 -3.38
N SER A 336 -14.84 -21.57 -2.96
CA SER A 336 -14.72 -21.16 -1.55
C SER A 336 -13.85 -22.11 -0.74
N LEU A 337 -12.79 -22.64 -1.37
CA LEU A 337 -11.82 -23.46 -0.66
C LEU A 337 -11.02 -22.59 0.31
N PRO A 338 -10.80 -23.06 1.55
CA PRO A 338 -10.04 -22.31 2.54
C PRO A 338 -8.56 -22.29 2.20
N HIS A 339 -7.97 -21.10 2.21
CA HIS A 339 -6.53 -20.94 2.04
C HIS A 339 -5.80 -21.54 3.26
N THR A 340 -4.82 -22.40 2.99
CA THR A 340 -3.83 -22.89 3.96
C THR A 340 -2.46 -22.23 3.72
N CYS A 341 -2.50 -21.09 3.04
CA CYS A 341 -1.34 -20.31 2.72
C CYS A 341 -0.77 -19.68 3.99
N ASN A 342 0.45 -20.03 4.38
CA ASN A 342 1.16 -19.42 5.49
C ASN A 342 1.66 -18.01 5.10
N HIS A 343 0.70 -17.12 4.86
CA HIS A 343 0.99 -15.75 4.44
C HIS A 343 0.47 -14.68 5.38
N SER A 344 -0.42 -15.04 6.31
CA SER A 344 -0.74 -14.24 7.49
C SER A 344 0.40 -14.35 8.52
N THR A 345 0.52 -13.34 9.36
CA THR A 345 1.49 -13.28 10.46
C THR A 345 1.09 -14.13 11.67
N ASP A 346 -0.02 -14.86 11.60
CA ASP A 346 -0.59 -15.56 12.75
C ASP A 346 -0.08 -17.01 12.82
N ILE A 347 0.57 -17.33 13.93
CA ILE A 347 1.42 -18.52 14.12
C ILE A 347 0.60 -19.78 14.47
N ASP A 348 -0.73 -19.69 14.62
CA ASP A 348 -1.55 -20.80 15.15
C ASP A 348 -2.17 -21.75 14.09
N ASP A 349 -1.77 -21.64 12.83
CA ASP A 349 -2.53 -22.24 11.70
C ASP A 349 -2.18 -23.69 11.32
N GLU A 350 -1.11 -24.31 11.83
CA GLU A 350 -0.70 -25.64 11.30
C GLU A 350 -1.69 -26.77 11.65
N ILE A 351 -2.32 -26.68 12.84
CA ILE A 351 -3.33 -27.66 13.27
C ILE A 351 -4.65 -27.43 12.53
N LEU A 352 -5.10 -26.17 12.44
CA LEU A 352 -6.29 -25.79 11.67
C LEU A 352 -6.15 -26.19 10.21
N ALA A 353 -5.01 -25.91 9.58
CA ALA A 353 -4.76 -26.27 8.18
C ALA A 353 -4.94 -27.77 7.92
N ARG A 354 -4.56 -28.64 8.88
CA ARG A 354 -4.73 -30.10 8.76
C ARG A 354 -6.18 -30.54 8.93
N GLU A 355 -6.90 -29.98 9.88
CA GLU A 355 -8.32 -30.29 10.11
C GLU A 355 -9.16 -29.88 8.90
N THR A 356 -8.93 -28.66 8.42
CA THR A 356 -9.58 -28.10 7.23
C THR A 356 -9.29 -28.91 5.95
N GLN A 357 -8.08 -29.46 5.78
CA GLN A 357 -7.75 -30.30 4.62
C GLN A 357 -8.56 -31.61 4.56
N ASN A 358 -8.88 -32.21 5.71
CA ASN A 358 -9.66 -33.44 5.75
C ASN A 358 -11.14 -33.18 5.41
N GLU A 359 -11.69 -32.07 5.90
CA GLU A 359 -13.07 -31.65 5.64
C GLU A 359 -13.28 -31.28 4.17
N THR A 360 -12.24 -30.73 3.53
CA THR A 360 -12.31 -30.23 2.14
C THR A 360 -11.88 -31.24 1.09
N LYS A 361 -11.56 -32.49 1.45
CA LYS A 361 -11.03 -33.50 0.52
C LYS A 361 -11.90 -33.70 -0.72
N GLY A 362 -13.23 -33.71 -0.56
CA GLY A 362 -14.17 -33.82 -1.69
C GLY A 362 -14.08 -32.63 -2.64
N SER A 363 -14.04 -31.41 -2.09
CA SER A 363 -13.93 -30.17 -2.86
C SER A 363 -12.55 -30.01 -3.52
N VAL A 364 -11.48 -30.52 -2.90
CA VAL A 364 -10.13 -30.57 -3.51
C VAL A 364 -10.10 -31.53 -4.71
N GLN A 365 -10.75 -32.70 -4.60
CA GLN A 365 -10.87 -33.59 -5.76
C GLN A 365 -11.67 -32.93 -6.89
N LEU A 366 -12.78 -32.26 -6.57
CA LEU A 366 -13.57 -31.51 -7.53
C LEU A 366 -12.74 -30.40 -8.21
N LEU A 367 -11.91 -29.68 -7.45
CA LEU A 367 -10.97 -28.70 -8.01
C LEU A 367 -10.03 -29.37 -9.03
N ASP A 368 -9.37 -30.46 -8.66
CA ASP A 368 -8.42 -31.12 -9.56
C ASP A 368 -9.11 -31.66 -10.84
N ASP A 369 -10.32 -32.24 -10.70
CA ASP A 369 -11.13 -32.71 -11.84
C ASP A 369 -11.51 -31.55 -12.79
N LEU A 370 -11.91 -30.39 -12.23
CA LEU A 370 -12.25 -29.19 -13.01
C LEU A 370 -11.03 -28.59 -13.70
N LEU A 371 -9.85 -28.62 -13.07
CA LEU A 371 -8.63 -28.10 -13.67
C LEU A 371 -8.16 -28.96 -14.84
N ASP A 372 -8.30 -30.28 -14.74
CA ASP A 372 -8.05 -31.19 -15.86
C ASP A 372 -9.01 -30.93 -17.03
N GLU A 373 -10.30 -30.67 -16.74
CA GLU A 373 -11.29 -30.25 -17.74
C GLU A 373 -10.89 -28.91 -18.39
N PHE A 374 -10.62 -27.88 -17.57
CA PHE A 374 -10.34 -26.54 -18.05
C PHE A 374 -9.04 -26.45 -18.85
N HIS A 375 -7.97 -27.12 -18.43
CA HIS A 375 -6.73 -27.15 -19.21
C HIS A 375 -6.95 -27.80 -20.58
N GLN A 376 -7.65 -28.95 -20.64
CA GLN A 376 -7.95 -29.61 -21.91
C GLN A 376 -8.82 -28.76 -22.84
N MET A 377 -9.82 -28.06 -22.30
CA MET A 377 -10.70 -27.20 -23.09
C MET A 377 -9.97 -25.95 -23.56
N TYR A 378 -9.14 -25.33 -22.71
CA TYR A 378 -8.36 -24.16 -23.07
C TYR A 378 -7.32 -24.48 -24.15
N GLU A 379 -6.57 -25.58 -24.02
CA GLU A 379 -5.58 -26.02 -25.03
C GLU A 379 -6.18 -26.32 -26.40
N ARG A 380 -7.45 -26.75 -26.44
CA ARG A 380 -8.20 -27.01 -27.69
C ARG A 380 -8.88 -25.77 -28.25
N SER A 381 -8.94 -24.69 -27.48
CA SER A 381 -9.57 -23.44 -27.88
C SER A 381 -8.57 -22.53 -28.59
N ASP A 382 -9.02 -21.81 -29.60
CA ASP A 382 -8.27 -20.69 -30.20
C ASP A 382 -8.53 -19.36 -29.47
N SER A 383 -9.23 -19.40 -28.33
CA SER A 383 -9.59 -18.20 -27.56
C SER A 383 -8.44 -17.71 -26.70
N THR A 384 -8.42 -16.40 -26.46
CA THR A 384 -7.57 -15.81 -25.42
C THR A 384 -7.96 -16.36 -24.04
N LEU A 385 -7.04 -16.26 -23.07
CA LEU A 385 -7.30 -16.71 -21.69
C LEU A 385 -8.57 -16.07 -21.12
N PHE A 386 -8.79 -14.79 -21.36
CA PHE A 386 -9.93 -14.09 -20.79
C PHE A 386 -11.25 -14.36 -21.51
N GLU A 387 -11.22 -14.56 -22.82
CA GLU A 387 -12.40 -15.08 -23.55
C GLU A 387 -12.79 -16.48 -23.05
N PHE A 388 -11.80 -17.34 -22.78
CA PHE A 388 -12.04 -18.65 -22.18
C PHE A 388 -12.63 -18.54 -20.76
N LEU A 389 -12.08 -17.64 -19.93
CA LEU A 389 -12.56 -17.38 -18.57
C LEU A 389 -14.00 -16.84 -18.57
N GLN A 390 -14.31 -15.87 -19.44
CA GLN A 390 -15.65 -15.27 -19.58
C GLN A 390 -16.68 -16.23 -20.18
N GLY A 391 -16.25 -17.16 -21.04
CA GLY A 391 -17.12 -18.11 -21.72
C GLY A 391 -17.24 -19.45 -21.00
N HIS A 392 -16.33 -20.37 -21.32
CA HIS A 392 -16.44 -21.76 -20.89
C HIS A 392 -16.27 -21.93 -19.38
N TRP A 393 -15.22 -21.35 -18.79
CA TRP A 393 -14.97 -21.43 -17.35
C TRP A 393 -16.14 -20.85 -16.55
N ALA A 394 -16.59 -19.65 -16.90
CA ALA A 394 -17.74 -18.96 -16.30
C ALA A 394 -18.98 -19.87 -16.21
N THR A 395 -19.38 -20.40 -17.36
CA THR A 395 -20.57 -21.21 -17.52
C THR A 395 -20.46 -22.46 -16.64
N ARG A 396 -19.31 -23.13 -16.69
CA ARG A 396 -19.06 -24.34 -15.91
C ARG A 396 -19.06 -24.08 -14.41
N MET A 397 -18.45 -22.97 -13.96
CA MET A 397 -18.44 -22.63 -12.53
C MET A 397 -19.83 -22.30 -12.01
N CYS A 398 -20.69 -21.63 -12.79
CA CYS A 398 -22.10 -21.42 -12.40
C CYS A 398 -22.85 -22.76 -12.23
N GLU A 399 -22.64 -23.72 -13.13
CA GLU A 399 -23.25 -25.05 -13.01
C GLU A 399 -22.77 -25.80 -11.76
N VAL A 400 -21.47 -25.75 -11.48
CA VAL A 400 -20.85 -26.46 -10.35
C VAL A 400 -21.30 -25.89 -9.01
N CYS A 401 -21.36 -24.57 -8.90
CA CYS A 401 -21.78 -23.90 -7.67
C CYS A 401 -23.30 -24.04 -7.43
N GLY A 402 -24.06 -24.61 -8.38
CA GLY A 402 -25.48 -24.90 -8.21
C GLY A 402 -26.36 -23.66 -8.14
N GLU A 403 -25.84 -22.54 -8.65
CA GLU A 403 -26.49 -21.24 -8.55
C GLU A 403 -27.30 -21.00 -9.82
N GLU A 404 -28.61 -21.24 -9.75
CA GLU A 404 -29.51 -20.58 -10.68
C GLU A 404 -29.36 -19.07 -10.46
N VAL A 405 -29.09 -18.32 -11.54
CA VAL A 405 -29.05 -16.86 -11.50
C VAL A 405 -30.48 -16.35 -11.28
N VAL A 406 -30.98 -16.48 -10.06
CA VAL A 406 -32.20 -15.83 -9.61
C VAL A 406 -31.80 -14.40 -9.29
N ILE A 407 -32.09 -13.49 -10.21
CA ILE A 407 -31.87 -12.05 -10.04
C ILE A 407 -32.96 -11.57 -9.07
N ASP A 408 -32.70 -11.68 -7.77
CA ASP A 408 -33.48 -10.97 -6.77
C ASP A 408 -32.80 -9.62 -6.54
N GLU A 409 -33.46 -8.54 -6.97
CA GLU A 409 -32.93 -7.17 -6.86
C GLU A 409 -32.85 -6.70 -5.39
N ASP A 410 -33.40 -7.47 -4.44
CA ASP A 410 -33.57 -7.06 -3.04
C ASP A 410 -32.44 -7.54 -2.09
N ASN A 411 -31.47 -8.36 -2.53
CA ASN A 411 -30.43 -8.93 -1.65
C ASN A 411 -29.15 -8.06 -1.53
N GLU A 412 -29.30 -6.73 -1.59
CA GLU A 412 -28.19 -5.76 -1.70
C GLU A 412 -27.53 -5.41 -0.34
N GLU A 413 -28.25 -5.48 0.78
CA GLU A 413 -27.70 -5.13 2.10
C GLU A 413 -26.64 -6.14 2.61
N GLU A 414 -26.84 -7.44 2.38
CA GLU A 414 -25.94 -8.50 2.84
C GLU A 414 -24.53 -8.41 2.20
N PHE A 415 -24.45 -7.83 1.00
CA PHE A 415 -23.18 -7.61 0.29
C PHE A 415 -22.32 -6.52 0.94
N VAL A 416 -22.94 -5.43 1.40
CA VAL A 416 -22.24 -4.28 1.98
C VAL A 416 -21.59 -4.67 3.31
N ASP A 417 -22.32 -5.44 4.14
CA ASP A 417 -21.85 -5.92 5.44
C ASP A 417 -20.69 -6.93 5.31
N ALA A 418 -20.79 -7.87 4.37
CA ALA A 418 -19.73 -8.88 4.12
C ALA A 418 -18.40 -8.26 3.68
N LEU A 419 -18.41 -7.04 3.15
CA LEU A 419 -17.23 -6.32 2.69
C LEU A 419 -16.61 -5.41 3.75
N GLU A 420 -17.41 -4.89 4.69
CA GLU A 420 -16.90 -4.11 5.83
C GLU A 420 -16.05 -4.95 6.78
N GLU A 421 -16.25 -6.27 6.82
CA GLU A 421 -15.38 -7.19 7.54
C GLU A 421 -14.01 -7.42 6.86
N VAL A 422 -13.80 -6.95 5.62
CA VAL A 422 -12.61 -7.26 4.79
C VAL A 422 -11.62 -6.11 4.68
N THR A 423 -12.09 -4.88 4.90
CA THR A 423 -11.29 -3.67 4.84
C THR A 423 -10.94 -3.21 6.26
N PRO A 424 -9.66 -3.29 6.68
CA PRO A 424 -9.21 -2.77 7.97
C PRO A 424 -9.39 -1.26 8.12
#